data_AF-A0A8S3I380-F1
#
_entry.id   AF-A0A8S3I380-F1
#
_cell.length_a   1.000
_cell.length_b   1.000
_cell.length_c   1.000
_cell.angle_alpha   90.00
_cell.angle_beta   90.00
_cell.angle_gamma   90.00
#
_symmetry.space_group_name_H-M   'P 1'
#
loop_
_entity.id
_entity.type
_entity.pdbx_description
1 polymer ?
#
loop_
_entity_poly.entity_id
_entity_poly.type
_entity_poly.pdbx_seq_one_letter_code
_entity_poly.pdbx_strand_id
1 'polypeptide(L)'
;YIKFGENVIEYSRDFRFYITTKLRNPHYLPEASVKVTLINFMITAEGLQDQLLSIVAAKEKPELEEQKNTLIIQSAENKRKQKEIEDTILEVLSSSA
;
A
#
# COMPACT_ATOMS: atom_id res chain seq x y z
N TYR A 1 19.68 11.08 20.81
CA TYR A 1 19.34 10.51 22.13
C TYR A 1 17.87 10.75 22.42
N ILE A 2 17.20 9.82 23.07
CA ILE A 2 15.80 9.90 23.53
C ILE A 2 15.76 9.61 25.03
N LYS A 3 14.94 10.36 25.78
CA LYS A 3 14.66 10.06 27.19
C LYS A 3 13.56 9.00 27.26
N PHE A 4 13.83 7.89 27.91
CA PHE A 4 12.89 6.80 28.10
C PHE A 4 12.85 6.42 29.59
N GLY A 5 11.76 6.80 30.26
CA GLY A 5 11.69 6.76 31.73
C GLY A 5 12.80 7.63 32.34
N GLU A 6 13.61 7.04 33.22
CA GLU A 6 14.75 7.71 33.87
C GLU A 6 16.05 7.63 33.07
N ASN A 7 16.07 6.87 31.96
CA ASN A 7 17.28 6.65 31.16
C ASN A 7 17.33 7.56 29.93
N VAL A 8 18.54 7.97 29.55
CA VAL A 8 18.82 8.62 28.26
C VAL A 8 19.51 7.62 27.35
N ILE A 9 18.87 7.30 26.23
CA ILE A 9 19.30 6.24 25.31
C ILE A 9 19.70 6.86 23.98
N GLU A 10 20.73 6.33 23.32
CA GLU A 10 21.08 6.74 21.96
C GLU A 10 19.96 6.37 20.97
N TYR A 11 19.67 7.25 20.01
CA TYR A 11 18.61 7.03 19.03
C TYR A 11 19.23 6.89 17.64
N SER A 12 19.04 5.71 17.02
CA SER A 12 19.45 5.48 15.63
C SER A 12 18.46 6.11 14.65
N ARG A 13 18.97 6.78 13.61
CA ARG A 13 18.11 7.34 12.54
C ARG A 13 17.44 6.27 11.68
N ASP A 14 17.97 5.05 11.67
CA ASP A 14 17.40 3.93 10.92
C ASP A 14 16.33 3.16 11.69
N PHE A 15 16.13 3.49 12.98
CA PHE A 15 15.13 2.84 13.81
C PHE A 15 13.72 3.14 13.28
N ARG A 16 12.91 2.08 13.18
CA ARG A 16 11.49 2.17 12.80
C ARG A 16 10.65 1.49 13.87
N PHE A 17 9.55 2.13 14.23
CA PHE A 17 8.64 1.66 15.26
C PHE A 17 7.25 1.41 14.69
N TYR A 18 6.71 0.23 14.95
CA TYR A 18 5.39 -0.18 14.52
C TYR A 18 4.63 -0.78 15.71
N ILE A 19 3.36 -0.42 15.85
CA ILE A 19 2.45 -1.02 16.83
C ILE A 19 1.28 -1.61 16.07
N THR A 20 0.85 -2.81 16.47
CA THR A 20 -0.34 -3.47 15.92
C THR A 20 -1.32 -3.83 17.04
N THR A 21 -2.62 -3.79 16.75
CA THR A 21 -3.66 -4.32 17.64
C THR A 21 -4.61 -5.22 16.86
N LYS A 22 -5.18 -6.22 17.53
CA LYS A 22 -6.26 -7.07 16.99
C LYS A 22 -7.65 -6.53 17.32
N LEU A 23 -7.75 -5.46 18.09
CA LEU A 23 -9.03 -4.85 18.43
C LEU A 23 -9.66 -4.27 17.15
N ARG A 24 -10.95 -4.57 16.95
CA ARG A 24 -11.68 -4.23 15.73
C ARG A 24 -11.96 -2.73 15.60
N ASN A 25 -12.23 -2.07 16.72
CA ASN A 25 -12.54 -0.66 16.80
C ASN A 25 -11.92 -0.05 18.08
N PRO A 26 -10.58 0.01 18.16
CA PRO A 26 -9.90 0.58 19.31
C PRO A 26 -10.21 2.09 19.37
N HIS A 27 -10.73 2.56 20.50
CA HIS A 27 -10.93 3.99 20.71
C HIS A 27 -9.63 4.62 21.19
N TYR A 28 -8.91 5.27 20.27
CA TYR A 28 -7.74 6.06 20.61
C TYR A 28 -8.13 7.48 20.96
N LEU A 29 -7.56 8.00 22.04
CA LEU A 29 -7.70 9.41 22.38
C LEU A 29 -7.17 10.28 21.22
N PRO A 30 -7.76 11.46 20.97
CA PRO A 30 -7.32 12.35 19.90
C PRO A 30 -5.81 12.59 19.92
N GLU A 31 -5.22 12.79 21.10
CA GLU A 31 -3.78 13.00 21.29
C GLU A 31 -2.92 11.89 20.68
N ALA A 32 -3.31 10.62 20.82
CA ALA A 32 -2.59 9.51 20.21
C ALA A 32 -2.78 9.52 18.69
N SER A 33 -4.01 9.75 18.22
CA SER A 33 -4.38 9.76 16.81
C SER A 33 -3.69 10.85 15.98
N VAL A 34 -3.33 12.00 16.59
CA VAL A 34 -2.53 13.04 15.88
C VAL A 34 -1.03 12.73 15.84
N LYS A 35 -0.52 11.90 16.74
CA LYS A 35 0.91 11.58 16.84
C LYS A 35 1.32 10.36 16.00
N VAL A 36 0.36 9.56 15.57
CA VAL A 36 0.61 8.31 14.84
C VAL A 36 -0.18 8.28 13.53
N THR A 37 0.32 7.54 12.55
CA THR A 37 -0.46 7.19 11.37
C THR A 37 -1.26 5.92 11.66
N LEU A 38 -2.58 6.05 11.80
CA LEU A 38 -3.47 4.90 11.97
C LEU A 38 -3.76 4.24 10.62
N ILE A 39 -3.47 2.95 10.52
CA ILE A 39 -3.76 2.14 9.33
C ILE A 39 -4.81 1.10 9.71
N ASN A 40 -5.95 1.11 9.01
CA ASN A 40 -7.01 0.14 9.21
C ASN A 40 -6.84 -1.05 8.26
N PHE A 41 -6.52 -2.22 8.83
CA PHE A 41 -6.37 -3.49 8.09
C PHE A 41 -7.64 -4.35 8.08
N MET A 42 -8.79 -3.82 8.50
CA MET A 42 -10.04 -4.56 8.41
C MET A 42 -10.43 -4.77 6.96
N ILE A 43 -10.74 -6.03 6.63
CA ILE A 43 -11.35 -6.36 5.36
C ILE A 43 -12.78 -5.81 5.32
N THR A 44 -13.13 -5.15 4.21
CA THR A 44 -14.50 -4.74 3.93
C THR A 44 -15.31 -5.97 3.47
N ALA A 45 -16.63 -5.94 3.60
CA ALA A 45 -17.47 -7.05 3.13
C ALA A 45 -17.29 -7.30 1.63
N GLU A 46 -17.18 -6.22 0.85
CA GLU A 46 -16.85 -6.23 -0.57
C GLU A 46 -15.48 -6.87 -0.84
N GLY A 47 -14.43 -6.44 -0.12
CA GLY A 47 -13.09 -7.02 -0.29
C GLY A 47 -13.04 -8.50 0.05
N LEU A 48 -13.83 -8.96 1.03
CA LEU A 48 -13.95 -10.39 1.34
C LEU A 48 -14.67 -11.15 0.21
N GLN A 49 -15.74 -10.57 -0.35
CA GLN A 49 -16.45 -11.16 -1.46
C GLN A 49 -15.55 -11.32 -2.69
N ASP A 50 -14.77 -10.30 -3.02
CA ASP A 50 -13.82 -10.35 -4.14
C ASP A 50 -12.74 -11.41 -3.93
N GLN A 51 -12.22 -11.53 -2.70
CA GLN A 51 -11.27 -12.58 -2.35
C GLN A 51 -11.87 -13.99 -2.53
N LEU A 52 -13.08 -14.20 -2.03
CA LEU A 52 -13.76 -15.49 -2.17
C LEU A 52 -14.06 -15.80 -3.64
N LEU A 53 -14.48 -14.81 -4.43
CA LEU A 53 -14.72 -14.96 -5.86
C LEU A 53 -13.43 -15.35 -6.60
N SER A 54 -12.29 -14.71 -6.30
CA SER A 54 -10.99 -15.07 -6.89
C SER A 54 -10.60 -16.52 -6.56
N ILE A 55 -10.84 -16.98 -5.33
CA ILE A 55 -10.58 -18.38 -4.93
C ILE A 55 -11.47 -19.36 -5.72
N VAL A 56 -12.76 -19.06 -5.85
CA VAL A 56 -13.70 -19.91 -6.59
C VAL A 56 -13.36 -19.92 -8.08
N ALA A 57 -13.09 -18.77 -8.68
CA ALA A 57 -12.72 -18.64 -10.09
C ALA A 57 -11.42 -19.39 -10.38
N ALA A 58 -10.40 -19.30 -9.52
CA ALA A 58 -9.16 -20.05 -9.68
C ALA A 58 -9.36 -21.57 -9.67
N LYS A 59 -10.38 -22.06 -8.95
CA LYS A 59 -10.70 -23.49 -8.88
C LYS A 59 -11.60 -23.96 -10.03
N GLU A 60 -12.60 -23.17 -10.39
CA GLU A 60 -13.60 -23.55 -11.40
C GLU A 60 -13.16 -23.23 -12.84
N LYS A 61 -12.42 -22.13 -13.03
CA LYS A 61 -11.98 -21.60 -14.32
C LYS A 61 -10.57 -21.02 -14.23
N PRO A 62 -9.54 -21.85 -14.00
CA PRO A 62 -8.16 -21.39 -13.81
C PRO A 62 -7.62 -20.55 -14.97
N GLU A 63 -8.05 -20.83 -16.21
CA GLU A 63 -7.66 -20.10 -17.40
C GLU A 63 -8.09 -18.63 -17.37
N LEU A 64 -9.23 -18.31 -16.75
CA LEU A 64 -9.69 -16.92 -16.60
C LEU A 64 -8.83 -16.17 -15.58
N GLU A 65 -8.40 -16.83 -14.51
CA GLU A 65 -7.54 -16.20 -13.50
C GLU A 65 -6.12 -15.96 -14.04
N GLU A 66 -5.59 -16.88 -14.84
CA GLU A 66 -4.31 -16.70 -15.55
C GLU A 66 -4.37 -15.52 -16.54
N GLN A 67 -5.45 -15.43 -17.32
CA GLN A 67 -5.69 -14.29 -18.20
C GLN A 67 -5.80 -12.98 -17.41
N LYS A 68 -6.54 -12.97 -16.29
CA LYS A 68 -6.63 -11.79 -15.42
C LYS A 68 -5.27 -11.34 -14.93
N ASN A 69 -4.43 -12.26 -14.45
CA ASN A 69 -3.08 -11.95 -13.96
C ASN A 69 -2.18 -11.39 -15.07
N THR A 70 -2.25 -11.98 -16.26
CA THR A 70 -1.52 -11.48 -17.43
C THR A 70 -1.94 -10.05 -17.79
N LEU A 71 -3.24 -9.79 -17.80
CA LEU A 71 -3.78 -8.46 -18.08
C LEU A 71 -3.39 -7.44 -17.01
N ILE A 72 -3.33 -7.83 -15.73
CA ILE A 72 -2.87 -6.94 -14.65
C ILE A 72 -1.42 -6.52 -14.86
N ILE A 73 -0.53 -7.46 -15.18
CA ILE A 73 0.90 -7.18 -15.43
C ILE A 73 1.04 -6.27 -16.65
N GLN A 74 0.37 -6.59 -17.76
CA GLN A 74 0.39 -5.79 -18.98
C GLN A 74 -0.17 -4.38 -18.73
N SER A 75 -1.24 -4.24 -17.95
CA SER A 75 -1.82 -2.95 -17.59
C SER A 75 -0.85 -2.09 -16.78
N ALA A 76 -0.16 -2.68 -15.80
CA ALA A 76 0.86 -1.98 -15.02
C ALA A 76 2.04 -1.53 -15.90
N GLU A 77 2.51 -2.39 -16.80
CA GLU A 77 3.58 -2.05 -17.74
C GLU A 77 3.17 -0.93 -18.70
N ASN A 78 1.95 -1.00 -19.24
CA ASN A 78 1.41 0.00 -20.15
C ASN A 78 1.25 1.36 -19.47
N LYS A 79 0.77 1.41 -18.23
CA LYS A 79 0.70 2.66 -17.44
C LYS A 79 2.09 3.24 -17.19
N ARG A 80 3.09 2.40 -16.93
CA ARG A 80 4.47 2.84 -16.76
C ARG A 80 5.01 3.46 -18.04
N LYS A 81 4.86 2.78 -19.18
CA LYS A 81 5.29 3.26 -20.50
C LYS A 81 4.58 4.56 -20.89
N GLN A 82 3.28 4.67 -20.61
CA GLN A 82 2.52 5.89 -20.86
C GLN A 82 3.15 7.09 -20.15
N LYS A 83 3.45 6.94 -18.85
CA LYS A 83 4.10 7.99 -18.06
C LYS A 83 5.51 8.31 -18.59
N GLU A 84 6.31 7.29 -18.92
CA GLU A 84 7.66 7.49 -19.49
C GLU A 84 7.60 8.29 -20.80
N ILE A 85 6.62 8.03 -21.66
CA ILE A 85 6.40 8.76 -22.91
C ILE A 85 5.96 10.20 -22.62
N GLU A 86 5.03 10.42 -21.69
CA GLU A 86 4.59 11.76 -21.27
C GLU A 86 5.77 12.59 -20.72
N ASP A 87 6.60 11.99 -19.86
CA ASP A 87 7.79 12.62 -19.31
C ASP A 87 8.81 12.96 -20.42
N THR A 88 9.00 12.06 -21.38
CA THR A 88 9.90 12.28 -22.55
C THR A 88 9.41 13.45 -23.42
N ILE A 89 8.10 13.56 -23.66
CA ILE A 89 7.52 14.66 -24.43
C ILE A 89 7.78 16.00 -23.72
N LEU A 90 7.56 16.05 -22.40
CA LEU A 90 7.83 17.25 -21.61
C LEU A 90 9.32 17.64 -21.65
N GLU A 91 10.23 16.67 -21.56
CA GLU A 91 11.66 16.90 -21.66
C GLU A 91 12.04 17.52 -23.01
N VAL A 92 11.59 16.91 -24.12
CA VAL A 92 11.88 17.42 -25.48
C VAL A 92 11.34 18.83 -25.68
N LEU A 93 10.10 19.10 -25.24
CA LEU A 93 9.50 20.44 -25.32
C LEU A 93 10.27 21.47 -24.48
N SER A 94 10.71 21.10 -23.29
CA SER A 94 11.49 21.98 -22.41
C SER A 94 12.90 22.24 -22.92
N SER A 95 13.50 21.29 -23.66
CA SER A 95 14.83 21.43 -24.26
C SER A 95 14.83 22.14 -25.63
N SER A 96 13.67 22.21 -26.29
CA SER A 96 13.49 22.85 -27.60
C SER A 96 12.96 24.30 -27.49
N ALA A 97 12.71 24.78 -26.27
CA ALA A 97 12.36 26.15 -25.93
C ALA A 97 13.54 26.85 -25.25
#